data_AF-A0A376YFR1-F1
#
_entry.id   AF-A0A376YFR1-F1
#
_cell.length_a   1.000
_cell.length_b   1.000
_cell.length_c   1.000
_cell.angle_alpha   90.00
_cell.angle_beta   90.00
_cell.angle_gamma   90.00
#
_symmetry.space_group_name_H-M   'P 1'
#
loop_
_entity.id
_entity.type
_entity.pdbx_description
1 polymer ?
#
loop_
_entity_poly.entity_id
_entity_poly.type
_entity_poly.pdbx_seq_one_letter_code
_entity_poly.pdbx_strand_id
1 'polypeptide(L)'
;MPGYTHLQRAQPVTFAHWCLAYVEMLARDESRLQDALKRLDVSPLGCGALAGTAYEIDREQLAGWLGFASATRNSLDSVSDRDHVLELLSAAAIGMVHLSRFAEDLIFFNTGEAGFVELSDRVTSGSSLMPQKKNPDALELIRGKCGRVQGALTGMMMTLKGLPLAYNKDMQEDKKVCSTRSIPGWTACIWRRWCWTAFR
;
A
#
# COMPACT_ATOMS: atom_id res chain seq x y z
N MET A 1 17.45 -14.35 19.84
CA MET A 1 17.20 -12.98 20.33
C MET A 1 16.13 -13.03 21.42
N PRO A 2 16.08 -12.07 22.36
CA PRO A 2 14.94 -11.98 23.26
C PRO A 2 13.67 -11.61 22.46
N GLY A 3 12.56 -12.29 22.73
CA GLY A 3 11.22 -11.87 22.33
C GLY A 3 10.70 -10.81 23.29
N TYR A 4 9.89 -9.88 22.77
CA TYR A 4 9.43 -8.72 23.51
C TYR A 4 7.91 -8.67 23.63
N THR A 5 7.43 -8.32 24.82
CA THR A 5 6.04 -7.92 25.08
C THR A 5 6.07 -6.64 25.88
N HIS A 6 5.36 -5.59 25.46
CA HIS A 6 5.49 -4.22 26.04
C HIS A 6 6.93 -3.68 26.00
N LEU A 7 7.72 -4.12 25.01
CA LEU A 7 9.17 -3.85 24.92
C LEU A 7 9.98 -4.34 26.14
N GLN A 8 9.40 -5.23 26.95
CA GLN A 8 10.08 -5.99 28.00
C GLN A 8 10.48 -7.38 27.49
N ARG A 9 11.67 -7.84 27.89
CA ARG A 9 12.17 -9.17 27.51
C ARG A 9 11.26 -10.24 28.13
N ALA A 10 10.67 -11.08 27.29
CA ALA A 10 9.75 -12.14 27.71
C ALA A 10 10.43 -13.52 27.61
N GLN A 11 10.48 -14.09 26.40
CA GLN A 11 11.00 -15.42 26.14
C GLN A 11 11.98 -15.41 24.96
N PRO A 12 12.95 -16.33 24.90
CA PRO A 12 13.83 -16.44 23.74
C PRO A 12 13.06 -16.82 22.48
N VAL A 13 13.36 -16.15 21.36
CA VAL A 13 12.86 -16.50 20.02
C VAL A 13 14.01 -16.54 19.01
N THR A 14 13.84 -17.32 17.95
CA THR A 14 14.78 -17.30 16.82
C THR A 14 14.53 -16.05 15.97
N PHE A 15 15.59 -15.50 15.38
CA PHE A 15 15.45 -14.38 14.43
C PHE A 15 14.57 -14.78 13.24
N ALA A 16 14.70 -16.04 12.76
CA ALA A 16 13.85 -16.58 11.71
C ALA A 16 12.36 -16.55 12.08
N HIS A 17 12.00 -16.88 13.33
CA HIS A 17 10.61 -16.81 13.77
C HIS A 17 10.07 -15.38 13.77
N TRP A 18 10.88 -14.38 14.17
CA TRP A 18 10.53 -12.97 14.04
C TRP A 18 10.36 -12.54 12.58
N CYS A 19 11.26 -12.94 11.67
CA CYS A 19 11.12 -12.67 10.23
C CYS A 19 9.84 -13.27 9.64
N LEU A 20 9.49 -14.51 10.01
CA LEU A 20 8.29 -15.18 9.53
C LEU A 20 7.01 -14.47 9.94
N ALA A 21 6.99 -13.77 11.08
CA ALA A 21 5.83 -12.96 11.46
C ALA A 21 5.51 -11.87 10.41
N TYR A 22 6.53 -11.26 9.80
CA TYR A 22 6.35 -10.28 8.71
C TYR A 22 6.03 -10.94 7.38
N VAL A 23 6.58 -12.13 7.09
CA VAL A 23 6.19 -12.91 5.91
C VAL A 23 4.69 -13.19 5.92
N GLU A 24 4.15 -13.62 7.06
CA GLU A 24 2.72 -13.86 7.23
C GLU A 24 1.87 -12.58 7.05
N MET A 25 2.35 -11.42 7.54
CA MET A 25 1.68 -10.13 7.33
C MET A 25 1.63 -9.76 5.85
N LEU A 26 2.77 -9.86 5.15
CA LEU A 26 2.90 -9.49 3.75
C LEU A 26 2.17 -10.47 2.83
N ALA A 27 2.12 -11.77 3.15
CA ALA A 27 1.34 -12.75 2.40
C ALA A 27 -0.16 -12.42 2.41
N ARG A 28 -0.68 -11.92 3.55
CA ARG A 28 -2.07 -11.42 3.62
C ARG A 28 -2.26 -10.15 2.82
N ASP A 29 -1.27 -9.27 2.74
CA ASP A 29 -1.36 -8.06 1.91
C ASP A 29 -1.38 -8.41 0.42
N GLU A 30 -0.55 -9.37 0.00
CA GLU A 30 -0.60 -9.93 -1.34
C GLU A 30 -1.98 -10.53 -1.66
N SER A 31 -2.53 -11.35 -0.77
CA SER A 31 -3.88 -11.91 -0.95
C SER A 31 -4.94 -10.84 -1.16
N ARG A 32 -4.89 -9.73 -0.42
CA ARG A 32 -5.83 -8.60 -0.61
C ARG A 32 -5.70 -7.95 -1.98
N LEU A 33 -4.47 -7.80 -2.47
CA LEU A 33 -4.22 -7.27 -3.81
C LEU A 33 -4.75 -8.22 -4.89
N GLN A 34 -4.55 -9.54 -4.73
CA GLN A 34 -5.10 -10.52 -5.66
C GLN A 34 -6.63 -10.47 -5.72
N ASP A 35 -7.29 -10.30 -4.57
CA ASP A 35 -8.75 -10.19 -4.54
C ASP A 35 -9.24 -8.84 -5.09
N ALA A 36 -8.52 -7.75 -4.85
CA ALA A 36 -8.82 -6.46 -5.46
C ALA A 36 -8.69 -6.55 -6.98
N LEU A 37 -7.61 -7.14 -7.51
CA LEU A 37 -7.41 -7.32 -8.95
C LEU A 37 -8.60 -8.03 -9.61
N LYS A 38 -9.15 -9.08 -8.99
CA LYS A 38 -10.34 -9.78 -9.51
C LYS A 38 -11.57 -8.87 -9.61
N ARG A 39 -11.77 -7.95 -8.66
CA ARG A 39 -12.90 -6.99 -8.68
C ARG A 39 -12.67 -5.84 -9.65
N LEU A 40 -11.41 -5.45 -9.85
CA LEU A 40 -11.00 -4.46 -10.84
C LEU A 40 -11.07 -4.97 -12.29
N ASP A 41 -11.16 -6.29 -12.47
CA ASP A 41 -11.16 -6.95 -13.79
C ASP A 41 -12.54 -6.92 -14.48
N VAL A 42 -13.19 -5.76 -14.46
CA VAL A 42 -14.51 -5.53 -15.09
C VAL A 42 -14.52 -4.20 -15.84
N SER A 43 -14.89 -4.23 -17.12
CA SER A 43 -14.80 -3.08 -18.02
C SER A 43 -15.96 -2.09 -17.85
N PRO A 44 -15.71 -0.81 -17.54
CA PRO A 44 -16.74 0.23 -17.50
C PRO A 44 -17.08 0.78 -18.91
N LEU A 45 -16.33 0.39 -19.94
CA LEU A 45 -16.49 0.94 -21.29
C LEU A 45 -17.88 0.59 -21.85
N GLY A 46 -18.49 1.56 -22.53
CA GLY A 46 -19.86 1.43 -23.06
C GLY A 46 -20.98 1.86 -22.09
N CYS A 47 -20.67 2.40 -20.91
CA CYS A 47 -21.69 2.95 -20.01
C CYS A 47 -22.19 4.36 -20.40
N GLY A 48 -21.54 5.01 -21.37
CA GLY A 48 -21.88 6.37 -21.78
C GLY A 48 -21.79 7.37 -20.63
N ALA A 49 -22.71 8.34 -20.61
CA ALA A 49 -22.76 9.34 -19.53
C ALA A 49 -23.34 8.78 -18.21
N LEU A 50 -24.35 7.91 -18.30
CA LEU A 50 -25.00 7.26 -17.14
C LEU A 50 -25.95 6.12 -17.53
N ALA A 51 -26.58 6.17 -18.72
CA ALA A 51 -27.65 5.26 -19.14
C ALA A 51 -27.23 4.26 -20.24
N GLY A 52 -25.92 4.07 -20.46
CA GLY A 52 -25.41 3.30 -21.58
C GLY A 52 -25.22 4.13 -22.85
N THR A 53 -24.97 3.44 -23.96
CA THR A 53 -24.80 4.04 -25.29
C THR A 53 -26.05 3.83 -26.14
N ALA A 54 -26.36 4.81 -27.01
CA ALA A 54 -27.45 4.69 -27.99
C ALA A 54 -27.09 3.79 -29.19
N TYR A 55 -25.81 3.47 -29.35
CA TYR A 55 -25.32 2.58 -30.39
C TYR A 55 -25.40 1.12 -29.94
N GLU A 56 -25.69 0.24 -30.90
CA GLU A 56 -25.66 -1.20 -30.70
C GLU A 56 -24.20 -1.65 -30.56
N ILE A 57 -23.72 -1.70 -29.32
CA ILE A 57 -22.39 -2.18 -28.96
C ILE A 57 -22.50 -3.47 -28.16
N ASP A 58 -21.63 -4.43 -28.46
CA ASP A 58 -21.43 -5.59 -27.60
C ASP A 58 -20.37 -5.26 -26.56
N ARG A 59 -20.82 -4.98 -25.33
CA ARG A 59 -19.94 -4.60 -24.22
C ARG A 59 -19.07 -5.77 -23.74
N GLU A 60 -19.55 -7.01 -23.84
CA GLU A 60 -18.78 -8.18 -23.44
C GLU A 60 -17.64 -8.44 -24.44
N GLN A 61 -17.93 -8.32 -25.74
CA GLN A 61 -16.90 -8.36 -26.77
C GLN A 61 -15.86 -7.26 -26.57
N LEU A 62 -16.30 -6.04 -26.25
CA LEU A 62 -15.41 -4.91 -26.01
C LEU A 62 -14.54 -5.10 -24.75
N ALA A 63 -15.11 -5.65 -23.68
CA ALA A 63 -14.37 -6.02 -22.47
C ALA A 63 -13.28 -7.05 -22.80
N GLY A 64 -13.63 -8.09 -23.57
CA GLY A 64 -12.70 -9.12 -24.02
C GLY A 64 -11.57 -8.56 -24.89
N TRP A 65 -11.85 -7.62 -25.80
CA TRP A 65 -10.81 -6.95 -26.60
C TRP A 65 -9.82 -6.14 -25.78
N LEU A 66 -10.25 -5.59 -24.64
CA LEU A 66 -9.42 -4.84 -23.71
C LEU A 66 -8.72 -5.74 -22.68
N GLY A 67 -9.00 -7.04 -22.68
CA GLY A 67 -8.43 -8.01 -21.75
C GLY A 67 -9.09 -8.01 -20.37
N PHE A 68 -10.29 -7.45 -20.23
CA PHE A 68 -11.09 -7.58 -19.01
C PHE A 68 -11.84 -8.91 -18.99
N ALA A 69 -12.15 -9.43 -17.79
CA ALA A 69 -12.94 -10.65 -17.65
C ALA A 69 -14.40 -10.50 -18.09
N SER A 70 -15.00 -9.32 -17.89
CA SER A 70 -16.40 -9.04 -18.26
C SER A 70 -16.73 -7.55 -18.33
N ALA A 71 -17.90 -7.19 -18.85
CA ALA A 71 -18.43 -5.83 -18.76
C ALA A 71 -19.17 -5.57 -17.43
N THR A 72 -19.15 -4.32 -16.96
CA THR A 72 -19.92 -3.94 -15.76
C THR A 72 -21.43 -4.03 -16.04
N ARG A 73 -22.20 -4.43 -15.02
CA ARG A 73 -23.62 -4.78 -15.19
C ARG A 73 -24.57 -3.59 -15.14
N ASN A 74 -24.16 -2.47 -14.55
CA ASN A 74 -25.01 -1.29 -14.39
C ASN A 74 -24.25 -0.02 -14.78
N SER A 75 -24.81 0.76 -15.70
CA SER A 75 -24.16 1.95 -16.22
C SER A 75 -24.11 3.12 -15.24
N LEU A 76 -25.13 3.27 -14.37
CA LEU A 76 -25.15 4.31 -13.33
C LEU A 76 -24.04 4.06 -12.32
N ASP A 77 -23.97 2.82 -11.83
CA ASP A 77 -22.93 2.34 -10.92
C ASP A 77 -21.54 2.57 -11.52
N SER A 78 -21.31 2.12 -12.75
CA SER A 78 -19.99 2.18 -13.40
C SER A 78 -19.41 3.59 -13.55
N VAL A 79 -20.26 4.60 -13.76
CA VAL A 79 -19.80 5.99 -13.91
C VAL A 79 -19.60 6.67 -12.55
N SER A 80 -20.32 6.22 -11.51
CA SER A 80 -20.26 6.77 -10.16
C SER A 80 -19.25 6.08 -9.24
N ASP A 81 -18.97 4.80 -9.48
CA ASP A 81 -18.21 3.96 -8.56
C ASP A 81 -16.71 4.31 -8.56
N ARG A 82 -16.12 4.28 -7.36
CA ARG A 82 -14.68 4.43 -7.11
C ARG A 82 -14.15 3.40 -6.11
N ASP A 83 -14.87 2.30 -5.90
CA ASP A 83 -14.48 1.24 -4.97
C ASP A 83 -13.12 0.65 -5.33
N HIS A 84 -12.81 0.51 -6.62
CA HIS A 84 -11.48 0.08 -7.07
C HIS A 84 -10.34 0.97 -6.54
N VAL A 85 -10.56 2.28 -6.41
CA VAL A 85 -9.59 3.22 -5.83
C VAL A 85 -9.48 3.03 -4.32
N LEU A 86 -10.63 2.93 -3.64
CA LEU A 86 -10.68 2.74 -2.18
C LEU A 86 -10.05 1.40 -1.76
N GLU A 87 -10.31 0.32 -2.49
CA GLU A 87 -9.74 -0.99 -2.22
C GLU A 87 -8.22 -0.99 -2.37
N LEU A 88 -7.71 -0.38 -3.44
CA LEU A 88 -6.26 -0.26 -3.65
C LEU A 88 -5.60 0.57 -2.54
N LEU A 89 -6.22 1.70 -2.17
CA LEU A 89 -5.72 2.54 -1.07
C LEU A 89 -5.81 1.84 0.28
N SER A 90 -6.85 1.05 0.52
CA SER A 90 -7.03 0.25 1.73
C SER A 90 -5.94 -0.82 1.84
N ALA A 91 -5.69 -1.58 0.77
CA ALA A 91 -4.61 -2.55 0.72
C ALA A 91 -3.23 -1.89 0.94
N ALA A 92 -2.98 -0.75 0.29
CA ALA A 92 -1.75 0.02 0.49
C ALA A 92 -1.60 0.55 1.92
N ALA A 93 -2.68 1.05 2.53
CA ALA A 93 -2.69 1.57 3.89
C ALA A 93 -2.39 0.47 4.93
N ILE A 94 -3.01 -0.70 4.78
CA ILE A 94 -2.75 -1.87 5.64
C ILE A 94 -1.29 -2.31 5.47
N GLY A 95 -0.81 -2.44 4.23
CA GLY A 95 0.58 -2.81 3.97
C GLY A 95 1.58 -1.81 4.57
N MET A 96 1.29 -0.51 4.51
CA MET A 96 2.14 0.50 5.15
C MET A 96 2.16 0.41 6.67
N VAL A 97 1.10 -0.07 7.32
CA VAL A 97 1.09 -0.34 8.77
C VAL A 97 2.03 -1.51 9.10
N HIS A 98 2.04 -2.56 8.28
CA HIS A 98 2.97 -3.67 8.48
C HIS A 98 4.43 -3.21 8.27
N LEU A 99 4.68 -2.43 7.22
CA LEU A 99 6.01 -1.85 6.96
C LEU A 99 6.44 -0.86 8.05
N SER A 100 5.53 -0.08 8.64
CA SER A 100 5.87 0.82 9.73
C SER A 100 6.23 0.04 11.00
N ARG A 101 5.57 -1.08 11.28
CA ARG A 101 5.94 -1.98 12.39
C ARG A 101 7.30 -2.63 12.16
N PHE A 102 7.58 -3.07 10.94
CA PHE A 102 8.88 -3.62 10.56
C PHE A 102 10.00 -2.58 10.74
N ALA A 103 9.74 -1.36 10.31
CA ALA A 103 10.66 -0.24 10.49
C ALA A 103 10.93 0.05 11.96
N GLU A 104 9.90 0.07 12.82
CA GLU A 104 10.06 0.30 14.26
C GLU A 104 10.98 -0.74 14.92
N ASP A 105 10.72 -2.02 14.68
CA ASP A 105 11.51 -3.11 15.26
C ASP A 105 12.99 -3.01 14.83
N LEU A 106 13.25 -2.73 13.55
CA LEU A 106 14.63 -2.59 13.06
C LEU A 106 15.33 -1.31 13.53
N ILE A 107 14.60 -0.20 13.67
CA ILE A 107 15.14 1.02 14.28
C ILE A 107 15.59 0.69 15.70
N PHE A 108 14.75 0.01 16.48
CA PHE A 108 15.10 -0.43 17.84
C PHE A 108 16.28 -1.42 17.84
N PHE A 109 16.27 -2.43 16.97
CA PHE A 109 17.33 -3.45 16.91
C PHE A 109 18.70 -2.90 16.51
N ASN A 110 18.75 -1.79 15.77
CA ASN A 110 19.97 -1.08 15.35
C ASN A 110 20.48 -0.07 16.40
N THR A 111 19.76 0.15 17.51
CA THR A 111 20.24 1.01 18.59
C THR A 111 21.49 0.44 19.27
N GLY A 112 22.28 1.30 19.91
CA GLY A 112 23.43 0.87 20.71
C GLY A 112 23.03 0.06 21.94
N GLU A 113 21.80 0.25 22.43
CA GLU A 113 21.23 -0.42 23.59
C GLU A 113 20.77 -1.86 23.28
N ALA A 114 20.18 -2.09 22.10
CA ALA A 114 19.75 -3.42 21.68
C ALA A 114 20.88 -4.19 20.98
N GLY A 115 21.52 -3.55 19.98
CA GLY A 115 22.67 -4.11 19.26
C GLY A 115 22.40 -5.47 18.60
N PHE A 116 21.18 -5.74 18.13
CA PHE A 116 20.84 -7.04 17.53
C PHE A 116 21.13 -7.11 16.04
N VAL A 117 21.07 -5.97 15.34
CA VAL A 117 21.34 -5.88 13.90
C VAL A 117 22.21 -4.66 13.62
N GLU A 118 23.03 -4.75 12.59
CA GLU A 118 23.72 -3.61 12.01
C GLU A 118 23.21 -3.39 10.59
N LEU A 119 22.77 -2.16 10.30
CA LEU A 119 22.29 -1.82 8.97
C LEU A 119 23.45 -1.49 8.00
N SER A 120 23.26 -1.85 6.73
CA SER A 120 24.20 -1.50 5.66
C SER A 120 24.25 0.01 5.39
N ASP A 121 25.44 0.53 5.08
CA ASP A 121 25.66 1.94 4.68
C ASP A 121 24.81 2.38 3.47
N ARG A 122 24.28 1.43 2.69
CA ARG A 122 23.36 1.71 1.58
C ARG A 122 22.01 2.26 2.05
N VAL A 123 21.64 2.00 3.30
CA VAL A 123 20.31 2.29 3.84
C VAL A 123 20.36 3.18 5.09
N THR A 124 21.56 3.62 5.47
CA THR A 124 21.81 4.49 6.63
C THR A 124 22.65 5.69 6.24
N SER A 125 22.41 6.86 6.85
CA SER A 125 23.41 7.93 6.89
C SER A 125 24.35 7.75 8.08
N GLY A 126 25.58 8.26 7.93
CA GLY A 126 26.57 8.32 9.01
C GLY A 126 27.07 9.74 9.21
N SER A 127 27.65 10.00 10.38
CA SER A 127 28.39 11.24 10.64
C SER A 127 29.88 11.01 10.44
N SER A 128 30.57 11.95 9.79
CA SER A 128 32.03 11.91 9.66
C SER A 128 32.76 11.93 11.00
N LEU A 129 32.12 12.48 12.05
CA LEU A 129 32.67 12.54 13.41
C LEU A 129 32.51 11.22 14.18
N MET A 130 31.49 10.42 13.84
CA MET A 130 31.15 9.18 14.55
C MET A 130 30.88 8.07 13.53
N PRO A 131 31.92 7.40 13.01
CA PRO A 131 31.80 6.41 11.93
C PRO A 131 30.95 5.19 12.31
N GLN A 132 30.88 4.85 13.59
CA GLN A 132 30.03 3.78 14.12
C GLN A 132 28.54 4.16 14.24
N LYS A 133 28.21 5.46 14.19
CA LYS A 133 26.84 5.94 14.31
C LYS A 133 26.14 5.86 12.96
N LYS A 134 25.30 4.83 12.79
CA LYS A 134 24.45 4.63 11.61
C LYS A 134 23.00 4.99 11.89
N ASN A 135 22.51 6.03 11.22
CA ASN A 135 21.13 6.50 11.36
C ASN A 135 20.20 5.69 10.44
N PRO A 136 19.10 5.13 10.94
CA PRO A 136 18.17 4.30 10.15
C PRO A 136 17.20 5.12 9.27
N ASP A 137 17.70 6.12 8.53
CA ASP A 137 16.85 7.10 7.81
C ASP A 137 15.85 6.45 6.85
N ALA A 138 16.24 5.37 6.17
CA ALA A 138 15.36 4.66 5.26
C ALA A 138 14.13 4.08 5.99
N LEU A 139 14.32 3.54 7.20
CA LEU A 139 13.26 2.98 8.03
C LEU A 139 12.38 4.09 8.61
N GLU A 140 12.98 5.20 9.04
CA GLU A 140 12.23 6.38 9.48
C GLU A 140 11.35 6.96 8.38
N LEU A 141 11.86 7.03 7.15
CA LEU A 141 11.09 7.44 5.97
C LEU A 141 9.94 6.48 5.66
N ILE A 142 10.14 5.16 5.79
CA ILE A 142 9.06 4.17 5.63
C ILE A 142 7.98 4.41 6.68
N ARG A 143 8.37 4.54 7.96
CA ARG A 143 7.46 4.82 9.08
C ARG A 143 6.68 6.11 8.86
N GLY A 144 7.35 7.19 8.44
CA GLY A 144 6.70 8.48 8.14
C GLY A 144 5.76 8.43 6.92
N LYS A 145 6.08 7.65 5.89
CA LYS A 145 5.23 7.49 4.70
C LYS A 145 3.90 6.79 4.99
N CYS A 146 3.81 6.01 6.09
CA CYS A 146 2.56 5.38 6.49
C CYS A 146 1.43 6.41 6.66
N GLY A 147 1.70 7.52 7.35
CA GLY A 147 0.73 8.60 7.55
C GLY A 147 0.25 9.24 6.23
N ARG A 148 1.12 9.33 5.22
CA ARG A 148 0.73 9.87 3.91
C ARG A 148 -0.27 8.96 3.19
N VAL A 149 -0.04 7.64 3.19
CA VAL A 149 -0.95 6.68 2.53
C VAL A 149 -2.27 6.60 3.29
N GLN A 150 -2.23 6.63 4.63
CA GLN A 150 -3.44 6.67 5.45
C GLN A 150 -4.26 7.94 5.20
N GLY A 151 -3.61 9.10 5.12
CA GLY A 151 -4.28 10.37 4.80
C GLY A 151 -4.95 10.36 3.42
N ALA A 152 -4.33 9.70 2.44
CA ALA A 152 -4.89 9.53 1.11
C ALA A 152 -6.18 8.69 1.12
N LEU A 153 -6.19 7.57 1.86
CA LEU A 153 -7.39 6.74 2.03
C LEU A 153 -8.52 7.52 2.71
N THR A 154 -8.21 8.18 3.84
CA THR A 154 -9.20 8.99 4.57
C THR A 154 -9.75 10.12 3.71
N GLY A 155 -8.88 10.82 2.98
CA GLY A 155 -9.28 11.89 2.06
C GLY A 155 -10.26 11.37 1.00
N MET A 156 -9.94 10.26 0.34
CA MET A 156 -10.80 9.69 -0.70
C MET A 156 -12.15 9.22 -0.15
N MET A 157 -12.16 8.55 1.02
CA MET A 157 -13.41 8.16 1.68
C MET A 157 -14.29 9.38 2.00
N MET A 158 -13.69 10.48 2.45
CA MET A 158 -14.43 11.71 2.74
C MET A 158 -14.93 12.42 1.48
N THR A 159 -14.19 12.37 0.37
CA THR A 159 -14.65 12.91 -0.93
C THR A 159 -15.88 12.17 -1.45
N LEU A 160 -15.92 10.83 -1.30
CA LEU A 160 -17.02 10.01 -1.82
C LEU A 160 -18.25 9.98 -0.91
N LYS A 161 -18.06 10.27 0.39
CA LYS A 161 -19.12 10.17 1.39
C LYS A 161 -20.31 11.08 1.05
N GLY A 162 -21.46 10.45 0.80
CA GLY A 162 -22.74 11.16 0.62
C GLY A 162 -22.89 11.87 -0.71
N LEU A 163 -22.08 11.52 -1.72
CA LEU A 163 -22.33 11.99 -3.09
C LEU A 163 -23.63 11.36 -3.64
N PRO A 164 -24.49 12.15 -4.30
CA PRO A 164 -25.62 11.59 -5.04
C PRO A 164 -25.12 10.85 -6.29
N LEU A 165 -25.92 9.92 -6.81
CA LEU A 165 -25.67 9.34 -8.12
C LEU A 165 -25.94 10.37 -9.24
N ALA A 166 -25.24 10.33 -10.38
CA ALA A 166 -24.24 9.35 -10.80
C ALA A 166 -22.81 9.93 -10.79
N TYR A 167 -22.39 10.60 -11.87
CA TYR A 167 -21.07 11.24 -11.93
C TYR A 167 -21.11 12.67 -11.38
N ASN A 168 -20.23 12.95 -10.42
CA ASN A 168 -19.98 14.28 -9.87
C ASN A 168 -18.53 14.68 -10.11
N LYS A 169 -18.29 15.99 -10.28
CA LYS A 169 -16.94 16.52 -10.58
C LYS A 169 -15.95 16.27 -9.44
N ASP A 170 -16.45 16.14 -8.21
CA ASP A 170 -15.72 15.74 -7.01
C ASP A 170 -14.90 14.47 -7.23
N MET A 171 -15.41 13.54 -8.05
CA MET A 171 -14.75 12.27 -8.34
C MET A 171 -13.40 12.44 -9.03
N GLN A 172 -13.07 13.60 -9.64
CA GLN A 172 -11.76 13.84 -10.27
C GLN A 172 -10.58 13.87 -9.30
N GLU A 173 -10.84 13.97 -7.99
CA GLU A 173 -9.80 13.85 -6.97
C GLU A 173 -9.21 12.42 -6.92
N ASP A 174 -9.91 11.42 -7.47
CA ASP A 174 -9.43 10.03 -7.63
C ASP A 174 -8.04 9.96 -8.28
N LYS A 175 -7.87 10.64 -9.42
CA LYS A 175 -6.64 10.66 -10.20
C LYS A 175 -5.52 11.28 -9.43
N LYS A 176 -5.78 12.36 -8.68
CA LYS A 176 -4.75 12.95 -7.84
C LYS A 176 -4.35 11.95 -6.78
N VAL A 177 -5.26 11.29 -6.08
CA VAL A 177 -4.89 10.33 -5.04
C VAL A 177 -4.11 9.13 -5.60
N CYS A 178 -4.49 8.64 -6.78
CA CYS A 178 -3.78 7.53 -7.44
C CYS A 178 -2.42 7.95 -8.05
N SER A 179 -2.32 9.13 -8.65
CA SER A 179 -1.11 9.63 -9.34
C SER A 179 -0.14 10.38 -8.41
N THR A 180 -0.63 10.92 -7.29
CA THR A 180 0.19 11.53 -6.27
C THR A 180 1.04 10.48 -5.57
N ARG A 181 2.08 10.95 -4.86
CA ARG A 181 3.16 10.16 -4.23
C ARG A 181 2.72 9.06 -3.25
N SER A 182 1.43 8.80 -3.06
CA SER A 182 0.88 7.77 -2.17
C SER A 182 1.13 6.36 -2.73
N ILE A 183 0.56 6.01 -3.89
CA ILE A 183 0.78 4.69 -4.52
C ILE A 183 2.23 4.53 -4.99
N PRO A 184 2.85 5.50 -5.71
CA PRO A 184 4.27 5.42 -6.04
C PRO A 184 5.19 5.40 -4.81
N GLY A 185 4.76 5.99 -3.69
CA GLY A 185 5.50 5.99 -2.43
C GLY A 185 5.44 4.64 -1.74
N TRP A 186 4.27 4.01 -1.71
CA TRP A 186 4.04 2.66 -1.21
C TRP A 186 4.81 1.63 -2.04
N THR A 187 4.70 1.67 -3.37
CA THR A 187 5.49 0.78 -4.25
C THR A 187 6.98 1.03 -4.08
N ALA A 188 7.43 2.28 -3.92
CA ALA A 188 8.84 2.56 -3.63
C ALA A 188 9.31 1.97 -2.28
N CYS A 189 8.44 1.89 -1.27
CA CYS A 189 8.77 1.25 0.00
C CYS A 189 8.90 -0.28 -0.13
N ILE A 190 8.13 -0.90 -1.03
CA ILE A 190 8.21 -2.34 -1.31
C ILE A 190 9.42 -2.67 -2.20
N TRP A 191 9.56 -1.95 -3.31
CA TRP A 191 10.40 -2.36 -4.45
C TRP A 191 11.78 -1.74 -4.50
N ARG A 192 11.98 -0.54 -3.94
CA ARG A 192 13.35 0.01 -3.93
C ARG A 192 14.17 -0.81 -2.93
N ARG A 193 15.37 -1.24 -3.35
CA ARG A 193 16.33 -2.10 -2.62
C ARG A 193 16.67 -1.71 -1.16
N TRP A 194 16.14 -0.61 -0.64
CA TRP A 194 16.32 -0.14 0.73
C TRP A 194 15.86 -1.14 1.79
N CYS A 195 14.75 -1.85 1.58
CA CYS A 195 14.20 -2.70 2.64
C CYS A 195 14.92 -4.06 2.77
N TRP A 196 15.43 -4.60 1.66
CA TRP A 196 15.82 -6.02 1.58
C TRP A 196 17.32 -6.26 1.41
N THR A 197 18.12 -5.22 1.10
CA THR A 197 19.60 -5.33 1.06
C THR A 197 20.27 -4.78 2.33
N ALA A 198 19.47 -4.52 3.36
CA ALA A 198 19.89 -3.86 4.60
C ALA A 198 20.70 -4.77 5.54
N PHE A 199 20.53 -6.09 5.45
CA PHE A 199 21.16 -7.05 6.34
C PHE A 199 22.47 -7.56 5.73
N ARG A 200 23.59 -7.30 6.41
CA ARG A 200 24.84 -8.07 6.25
C ARG A 200 25.00 -9.00 7.44
#